data_AF-A0A6V7HT75-F1
#
_entry.id   AF-A0A6V7HT75-F1
#
_cell.length_a   1.000
_cell.length_b   1.000
_cell.length_c   1.000
_cell.angle_alpha   90.00
_cell.angle_beta   90.00
_cell.angle_gamma   90.00
#
_symmetry.space_group_name_H-M   'P 1'
#
loop_
_entity.id
_entity.type
_entity.pdbx_description
1 polymer ?
#
loop_
_entity_poly.entity_id
_entity_poly.type
_entity_poly.pdbx_seq_one_letter_code
_entity_poly.pdbx_strand_id
1 'polypeptide(L)'
;FDPHAKEWIYCTGLRNSNESIWALIMDAHSANPLEQKAYRYLGCTDNQVLIVKYLDFALAENSTYLYDEITDGIMSLLLSPGKNFNLALSYWIGNFQEIMK
;
A
#
# COMPACT_ATOMS: atom_id res chain seq x y z
N PHE A 1 -8.47 -20.59 7.35
CA PHE A 1 -7.54 -20.36 6.23
C PHE A 1 -6.13 -20.23 6.79
N ASP A 2 -5.15 -20.85 6.13
CA ASP A 2 -3.73 -20.73 6.50
C ASP A 2 -3.25 -19.27 6.33
N PRO A 3 -2.71 -18.61 7.37
CA PRO A 3 -2.17 -17.25 7.27
C PRO A 3 -1.10 -17.09 6.20
N HIS A 4 -0.27 -18.11 5.97
CA HIS A 4 0.79 -18.05 4.96
C HIS A 4 0.22 -18.06 3.54
N ALA A 5 -0.83 -18.84 3.29
CA ALA A 5 -1.54 -18.83 2.03
C ALA A 5 -2.14 -17.44 1.74
N LYS A 6 -2.67 -16.75 2.75
CA LYS A 6 -3.23 -15.40 2.60
C LYS A 6 -2.17 -14.38 2.17
N GLU A 7 -1.05 -14.35 2.89
CA GLU A 7 0.09 -13.49 2.53
C GLU A 7 0.58 -13.76 1.11
N TRP A 8 0.75 -15.03 0.74
CA TRP A 8 1.19 -15.41 -0.60
C TRP A 8 0.22 -14.95 -1.69
N ILE A 9 -1.10 -15.10 -1.48
CA ILE A 9 -2.13 -14.66 -2.43
C ILE A 9 -2.05 -13.14 -2.64
N TYR A 10 -2.01 -12.36 -1.56
CA TYR A 10 -1.97 -10.90 -1.65
C TYR A 10 -0.69 -10.41 -2.32
N CYS A 11 0.48 -10.89 -1.91
CA CYS A 11 1.74 -10.48 -2.51
C CYS A 11 1.84 -10.90 -3.98
N THR A 12 1.35 -12.07 -4.36
CA THR A 12 1.35 -12.51 -5.77
C THR A 12 0.37 -11.69 -6.63
N GLY A 13 -0.82 -11.38 -6.09
CA GLY A 13 -1.81 -10.55 -6.76
C GLY A 13 -1.32 -9.12 -6.97
N LEU A 14 -0.73 -8.51 -5.94
CA LEU A 14 -0.18 -7.15 -6.01
C LEU A 14 1.08 -7.06 -6.88
N ARG A 15 1.92 -8.10 -6.88
CA ARG A 15 3.13 -8.12 -7.72
C ARG A 15 2.82 -7.91 -9.19
N ASN A 16 1.75 -8.53 -9.69
CA ASN A 16 1.36 -8.47 -11.10
C ASN A 16 0.16 -7.54 -11.38
N SER A 17 -0.20 -6.68 -10.42
CA SER A 17 -1.40 -5.85 -10.57
C SER A 17 -1.19 -4.68 -11.53
N ASN A 18 -2.14 -4.53 -12.45
CA ASN A 18 -2.44 -3.27 -13.08
C ASN A 18 -3.51 -2.51 -12.25
N GLU A 19 -3.95 -1.34 -12.72
CA GLU A 19 -4.95 -0.55 -11.99
C GLU A 19 -6.26 -1.30 -11.72
N SER A 20 -6.72 -2.12 -12.66
CA SER A 20 -7.97 -2.88 -12.50
C SER A 20 -7.85 -3.97 -11.44
N ILE A 21 -6.75 -4.74 -11.45
CA ILE A 21 -6.49 -5.77 -10.42
C ILE A 21 -6.29 -5.11 -9.06
N TRP A 22 -5.56 -4.00 -9.02
CA TRP A 22 -5.39 -3.20 -7.81
C TRP A 22 -6.73 -2.76 -7.23
N ALA A 23 -7.62 -2.19 -8.05
CA ALA A 23 -8.95 -1.77 -7.62
C ALA A 23 -9.73 -2.94 -7.01
N LEU A 24 -9.72 -4.12 -7.65
CA LEU A 24 -10.39 -5.31 -7.11
C LEU A 24 -9.82 -5.73 -5.74
N ILE A 25 -8.49 -5.68 -5.56
CA ILE A 25 -7.85 -6.02 -4.28
C ILE A 25 -8.25 -5.01 -3.20
N MET A 26 -8.29 -3.72 -3.53
CA MET A 26 -8.66 -2.66 -2.59
C MET A 26 -10.17 -2.65 -2.30
N ASP A 27 -11.03 -3.00 -3.26
CA ASP A 27 -12.47 -3.16 -3.03
C ASP A 27 -12.74 -4.32 -2.07
N ALA A 28 -12.03 -5.45 -2.23
CA ALA A 28 -12.11 -6.57 -1.31
C ALA A 28 -11.62 -6.20 0.10
N HIS A 29 -10.58 -5.37 0.18
CA HIS A 29 -10.10 -4.77 1.43
C HIS A 29 -11.19 -3.92 2.08
N SER A 30 -11.73 -2.93 1.36
CA SER A 30 -12.76 -2.01 1.85
C SER A 30 -14.04 -2.71 2.27
N ALA A 31 -14.40 -3.82 1.62
CA ALA A 31 -15.58 -4.60 2.00
C ALA A 31 -15.41 -5.30 3.36
N ASN A 32 -14.18 -5.68 3.75
CA ASN A 32 -13.90 -6.42 4.99
C ASN A 32 -12.51 -6.04 5.57
N PRO A 33 -12.28 -4.80 6.03
CA PRO A 33 -10.94 -4.28 6.35
C PRO A 33 -10.29 -4.94 7.57
N LEU A 34 -11.09 -5.53 8.47
CA LEU A 34 -10.56 -6.29 9.61
C LEU A 34 -9.96 -7.62 9.19
N GLU A 35 -10.56 -8.25 8.16
CA GLU A 35 -10.10 -9.54 7.65
C GLU A 35 -9.06 -9.32 6.57
N GLN A 36 -9.35 -8.48 5.59
CA GLN A 36 -8.52 -8.18 4.45
C GLN A 36 -7.63 -6.99 4.77
N LYS A 37 -6.32 -7.20 4.74
CA LYS A 37 -5.32 -6.18 5.08
C LYS A 37 -4.38 -5.94 3.92
N ALA A 38 -4.94 -5.47 2.80
CA ALA A 38 -4.22 -5.37 1.53
C ALA A 38 -2.97 -4.48 1.64
N TYR A 39 -3.06 -3.38 2.37
CA TYR A 39 -1.95 -2.43 2.52
C TYR A 39 -0.71 -3.02 3.24
N ARG A 40 -0.86 -4.08 4.05
CA ARG A 40 0.29 -4.81 4.62
C ARG A 40 1.21 -5.42 3.57
N TYR A 41 0.68 -5.63 2.37
CA TYR A 41 1.37 -6.25 1.26
C TYR A 41 1.68 -5.25 0.13
N LEU A 42 1.47 -3.95 0.37
CA LEU A 42 1.72 -2.88 -0.60
C LEU A 42 3.11 -2.97 -1.24
N GLY A 43 4.13 -3.22 -0.43
CA GLY A 43 5.53 -3.34 -0.85
C GLY A 43 5.80 -4.47 -1.86
N CYS A 44 4.87 -5.42 -2.03
CA CYS A 44 4.96 -6.49 -3.00
C CYS A 44 4.64 -6.07 -4.44
N THR A 45 4.02 -4.91 -4.67
CA THR A 45 3.72 -4.48 -6.04
C THR A 45 4.99 -4.11 -6.81
N ASP A 46 5.08 -4.58 -8.06
CA ASP A 46 6.15 -4.15 -8.97
C ASP A 46 5.79 -2.86 -9.72
N ASN A 47 4.54 -2.38 -9.59
CA ASN A 47 4.03 -1.20 -10.26
C ASN A 47 4.15 0.04 -9.36
N GLN A 48 5.23 0.79 -9.54
CA GLN A 48 5.54 1.99 -8.75
C GLN A 48 4.50 3.12 -8.88
N VAL A 49 3.73 3.17 -9.98
CA VAL A 49 2.64 4.14 -10.14
C VAL A 49 1.55 3.92 -9.10
N LEU A 50 1.26 2.66 -8.76
CA LEU A 50 0.27 2.32 -7.72
C LEU A 50 0.76 2.71 -6.32
N ILE A 51 2.07 2.62 -6.07
CA ILE A 51 2.67 3.08 -4.81
C ILE A 51 2.51 4.58 -4.66
N VAL A 52 2.86 5.36 -5.70
CA VAL A 52 2.70 6.82 -5.68
C VAL A 52 1.22 7.20 -5.51
N LYS A 53 0.32 6.55 -6.25
CA LYS A 53 -1.13 6.75 -6.12
C LYS A 53 -1.61 6.51 -4.69
N TYR A 54 -1.16 5.44 -4.04
CA TYR A 54 -1.48 5.18 -2.64
C TYR A 54 -0.96 6.29 -1.72
N LEU A 55 0.30 6.72 -1.90
CA LEU A 55 0.92 7.76 -1.07
C LEU A 55 0.19 9.11 -1.23
N ASP A 56 -0.21 9.48 -2.45
CA ASP A 56 -0.99 10.70 -2.72
C ASP A 56 -2.34 10.66 -1.97
N PHE A 57 -3.03 9.52 -1.97
CA PHE A 57 -4.27 9.36 -1.20
C PHE A 57 -4.04 9.33 0.30
N ALA A 58 -2.93 8.78 0.77
CA ALA A 58 -2.60 8.70 2.19
C ALA A 58 -2.25 10.09 2.78
N LEU A 59 -1.68 11.00 1.98
CA LEU A 59 -1.34 12.37 2.42
C LEU A 59 -2.44 13.41 2.17
N ALA A 60 -3.48 13.07 1.41
CA ALA A 60 -4.56 14.01 1.13
C ALA A 60 -5.28 14.46 2.42
N GLU A 61 -5.58 15.77 2.54
CA GLU A 61 -6.28 16.33 3.71
C GLU A 61 -7.65 15.68 3.97
N ASN A 62 -8.30 15.19 2.90
CA ASN A 62 -9.57 14.47 2.94
C ASN A 62 -9.39 12.95 2.74
N SER A 63 -8.24 12.39 3.11
CA SER A 63 -8.00 10.96 3.00
C SER A 63 -9.10 10.16 3.69
N THR A 64 -9.60 9.14 3.00
CA THR A 64 -10.57 8.20 3.57
C THR A 64 -9.89 6.99 4.20
N TYR A 65 -8.55 6.90 4.15
CA TYR A 65 -7.81 5.81 4.76
C TYR A 65 -7.78 5.94 6.28
N LEU A 66 -7.92 4.81 6.94
CA LEU A 66 -7.76 4.70 8.37
C LEU A 66 -6.28 4.79 8.74
N TYR A 67 -6.00 5.21 9.97
CA TYR A 67 -4.63 5.35 10.46
C TYR A 67 -3.83 4.03 10.38
N ASP A 68 -4.46 2.89 10.66
CA ASP A 68 -3.83 1.58 10.58
C ASP A 68 -3.58 1.14 9.14
N GLU A 69 -4.43 1.52 8.18
CA GLU A 69 -4.21 1.30 6.74
C GLU A 69 -3.02 2.10 6.21
N ILE A 70 -2.87 3.34 6.67
CA ILE A 70 -1.71 4.19 6.37
C ILE A 70 -0.44 3.59 6.97
N THR A 71 -0.49 3.22 8.25
CA THR A 71 0.65 2.63 8.96
C THR A 71 1.06 1.30 8.35
N ASP A 72 0.11 0.42 8.00
CA ASP A 72 0.36 -0.87 7.37
C ASP A 72 1.04 -0.70 6.01
N GLY A 73 0.59 0.24 5.18
CA GLY A 73 1.21 0.52 3.87
C GLY A 73 2.60 1.12 3.98
N ILE A 74 2.82 2.08 4.89
CA ILE A 74 4.15 2.63 5.16
C ILE A 74 5.11 1.53 5.62
N MET A 75 4.71 0.71 6.59
CA MET A 75 5.54 -0.40 7.08
C MET A 75 5.83 -1.42 5.98
N SER A 76 4.85 -1.70 5.12
CA SER A 76 5.05 -2.58 3.97
C SER A 76 6.10 -2.04 2.99
N LEU A 77 6.10 -0.73 2.72
CA LEU A 77 7.10 -0.07 1.87
C LEU A 77 8.48 -0.04 2.52
N LEU A 78 8.55 0.20 3.84
CA LEU A 78 9.82 0.20 4.59
C LEU A 78 10.51 -1.17 4.57
N LEU A 79 9.73 -2.24 4.56
CA LEU A 79 10.22 -3.63 4.54
C LEU A 79 10.38 -4.19 3.11
N SER A 80 10.04 -3.41 2.09
CA SER A 80 10.04 -3.85 0.69
C SER A 80 11.46 -3.89 0.07
N PRO A 81 11.64 -4.58 -1.07
CA PRO A 81 12.89 -4.53 -1.83
C PRO A 81 13.30 -3.09 -2.16
N GLY A 82 14.61 -2.85 -2.25
CA GLY A 82 15.20 -1.51 -2.27
C GLY A 82 14.59 -0.51 -3.28
N LYS A 83 14.05 -0.95 -4.42
CA LYS A 83 13.38 -0.06 -5.39
C LYS A 83 12.14 0.64 -4.81
N ASN A 84 11.34 -0.07 -4.02
CA ASN A 84 10.08 0.44 -3.46
C ASN A 84 10.37 1.25 -2.20
N PHE A 85 11.32 0.79 -1.37
CA PHE A 85 11.86 1.57 -0.26
C PHE A 85 12.40 2.93 -0.72
N ASN A 86 13.28 2.96 -1.73
CA ASN A 86 13.88 4.20 -2.23
C ASN A 86 12.84 5.15 -2.84
N LEU A 87 11.84 4.60 -3.53
CA LEU A 87 10.72 5.39 -4.05
C LEU A 87 9.94 6.05 -2.92
N ALA A 88 9.52 5.27 -1.92
CA ALA A 88 8.76 5.78 -0.78
C ALA A 88 9.56 6.83 0.01
N LEU A 89 10.85 6.56 0.26
CA LEU A 89 11.75 7.51 0.92
C LEU A 89 11.87 8.83 0.14
N SER A 90 12.07 8.74 -1.18
CA SER A 90 12.17 9.94 -2.04
C SER A 90 10.87 10.73 -2.03
N TYR A 91 9.72 10.04 -2.04
CA TYR A 91 8.41 10.66 -1.96
C TYR A 91 8.21 11.38 -0.63
N TRP A 92 8.55 10.76 0.51
CA TRP A 92 8.41 11.42 1.83
C TRP A 92 9.34 12.62 2.00
N ILE A 93 10.58 12.53 1.49
CA ILE A 93 11.50 13.68 1.50
C ILE A 93 10.91 14.83 0.66
N GLY A 94 10.34 14.52 -0.51
CA GLY A 94 9.72 15.51 -1.39
C GLY A 94 8.49 16.19 -0.78
N ASN A 95 7.72 15.45 0.04
CA ASN A 95 6.47 15.91 0.66
C ASN A 95 6.60 16.17 2.16
N PHE A 96 7.82 16.37 2.67
CA PHE A 96 8.09 16.44 4.10
C PHE A 96 7.28 17.53 4.83
N GLN A 97 7.03 18.66 4.17
CA GLN A 97 6.23 19.75 4.75
C GLN A 97 4.76 19.37 4.93
N GLU A 98 4.19 18.53 4.08
CA GLU A 98 2.79 18.10 4.18
C GLU A 98 2.61 17.06 5.29
N ILE A 99 3.61 16.20 5.48
CA ILE A 99 3.63 15.15 6.51
C ILE A 99 3.71 15.75 7.94
N MET A 100 4.36 16.90 8.11
CA MET A 100 4.57 17.52 9.42
C MET A 100 3.46 18.51 9.84
N LYS A 101 2.40 18.68 9.04
CA LYS A 101 1.25 19.53 9.42
C LYS A 101 0.46 18.89 10.55
#